data_AF-A0A957AR85-F1
#
_entry.id   AF-A0A957AR85-F1
#
_cell.length_a   1.000
_cell.length_b   1.000
_cell.length_c   1.000
_cell.angle_alpha   90.00
_cell.angle_beta   90.00
_cell.angle_gamma   90.00
#
_symmetry.space_group_name_H-M   'P 1'
#
loop_
_entity.id
_entity.type
_entity.pdbx_description
1 polymer ?
#
loop_
_entity_poly.entity_id
_entity_poly.type
_entity_poly.pdbx_seq_one_letter_code
_entity_poly.pdbx_strand_id
1 'polypeptide(L)' 'METLSKKICMLGDFAVGKTSLVRRFVYDTFDDRYLST' A
#
# COMPACT_ATOMS: atom_id res chain seq x y z
N MET A 1 -27.15 0.07 10.18
CA MET A 1 -25.79 -0.42 10.49
C MET A 1 -24.84 0.74 10.28
N GLU A 2 -24.21 1.23 11.34
CA GLU A 2 -23.21 2.29 11.24
C GLU A 2 -21.91 1.70 10.65
N THR A 3 -21.41 2.29 9.57
CA THR A 3 -20.14 1.89 8.97
C THR A 3 -18.97 2.51 9.75
N LEU A 4 -18.09 1.67 10.28
CA LEU A 4 -16.89 2.13 10.97
C LEU A 4 -15.89 2.72 9.97
N SER A 5 -15.58 4.01 10.11
CA SER A 5 -14.54 4.68 9.33
C SER A 5 -13.37 5.09 10.23
N LYS A 6 -12.14 4.77 9.80
CA LYS A 6 -10.89 5.09 10.49
C LYS A 6 -9.84 5.57 9.49
N LYS A 7 -8.99 6.50 9.91
CA LYS A 7 -7.80 6.92 9.15
C LYS A 7 -6.60 6.09 9.60
N ILE A 8 -5.82 5.59 8.65
CA ILE A 8 -4.64 4.75 8.90
C ILE A 8 -3.43 5.44 8.26
N CYS A 9 -2.33 5.55 8.99
CA CYS A 9 -1.06 6.08 8.50
C CYS A 9 -0.01 4.97 8.49
N MET A 10 0.78 4.87 7.43
CA MET A 10 1.95 4.00 7.37
C MET A 10 3.22 4.80 7.61
N LEU A 11 4.05 4.32 8.53
CA LEU A 11 5.31 4.95 8.91
C LEU A 11 6.51 4.11 8.44
N GLY A 12 7.65 4.77 8.23
CA GLY A 12 8.91 4.16 7.79
C GLY A 12 9.66 5.07 6.82
N ASP A 13 10.92 4.74 6.55
CA ASP A 13 11.81 5.55 5.70
C ASP A 13 11.36 5.60 4.24
N PHE A 14 11.98 6.49 3.46
CA PHE A 14 11.73 6.55 2.03
C PHE A 14 12.06 5.20 1.36
N ALA A 15 11.31 4.85 0.31
CA ALA A 15 11.49 3.62 -0.47
C ALA A 15 11.29 2.25 0.25
N VAL A 16 10.85 2.18 1.51
CA VAL A 16 10.58 0.88 2.22
C VAL A 16 9.32 0.13 1.75
N GLY A 17 8.70 0.53 0.63
CA GLY A 17 7.56 -0.19 0.04
C GLY A 17 6.18 0.13 0.61
N LYS A 18 6.02 1.17 1.45
CA LYS A 18 4.71 1.60 2.01
C LYS A 18 3.61 1.70 0.93
N THR A 19 3.90 2.38 -0.18
CA THR A 19 2.95 2.52 -1.30
C THR A 19 2.64 1.19 -1.98
N SER A 20 3.63 0.31 -2.12
CA SER A 20 3.47 -1.02 -2.72
C SER A 20 2.58 -1.93 -1.86
N LEU A 21 2.70 -1.87 -0.53
CA LEU A 21 1.82 -2.61 0.39
C LEU A 21 0.36 -2.17 0.24
N VAL A 22 0.08 -0.87 0.17
CA VAL A 22 -1.29 -0.39 -0.03
C VAL A 22 -1.85 -0.83 -1.38
N ARG A 23 -1.06 -0.73 -2.45
CA ARG A 23 -1.49 -1.20 -3.78
C ARG A 23 -1.84 -2.68 -3.78
N ARG A 24 -0.97 -3.53 -3.20
CA ARG A 24 -1.17 -4.98 -3.17
C ARG A 24 -2.34 -5.41 -2.29
N PHE A 25 -2.45 -4.89 -1.08
CA PHE A 25 -3.37 -5.44 -0.07
C PHE A 25 -4.67 -4.67 0.09
N VAL A 26 -4.73 -3.40 -0.37
CA VAL A 26 -5.95 -2.58 -0.29
C VAL A 26 -6.62 -2.47 -1.65
N TYR A 27 -5.84 -2.29 -2.71
CA TYR A 27 -6.36 -2.10 -4.07
C TYR A 27 -6.26 -3.36 -4.95
N ASP A 28 -5.77 -4.48 -4.40
CA ASP A 28 -5.49 -5.74 -5.13
C ASP A 28 -4.75 -5.52 -6.46
N THR A 29 -3.90 -4.49 -6.49
CA THR A 29 -3.16 -4.07 -7.67
C THR A 29 -1.71 -4.51 -7.50
N PHE A 30 -1.26 -5.39 -8.37
CA PHE A 30 0.15 -5.75 -8.49
C PHE A 30 0.76 -5.03 -9.70
N ASP A 31 1.82 -4.25 -9.46
CA ASP A 31 2.60 -3.63 -10.52
C ASP A 31 3.91 -4.42 -10.66
N ASP A 32 3.99 -5.26 -11.68
CA ASP A 32 5.15 -6.10 -12.02
C ASP A 32 6.39 -5.29 -12.46
N ARG A 33 6.33 -3.95 -12.44
CA ARG A 33 7.45 -3.06 -12.80
C ARG A 33 8.55 -2.97 -11.74
N TYR A 34 8.89 -4.08 -11.10
CA TYR A 34 10.23 -4.30 -10.57
C TYR A 34 11.07 -4.99 -11.65
N LEU A 35 11.15 -4.37 -12.84
CA LEU A 35 12.16 -4.69 -13.83
C LEU A 35 13.48 -4.09 -13.34
N SER A 36 14.13 -4.75 -12.39
CA SER A 36 15.57 -4.59 -12.22
C SER A 36 16.23 -5.25 -13.44
N THR A 37 16.54 -4.47 -14.46
CA THR A 37 17.66 -4.78 -15.37
C THR A 37 18.97 -4.39 -14.72
#